data_AF-A0A6G1YYJ9-F1
#
_entry.id   AF-A0A6G1YYJ9-F1
#
_cell.length_a   1.000
_cell.length_b   1.000
_cell.length_c   1.000
_cell.angle_alpha   90.00
_cell.angle_beta   90.00
_cell.angle_gamma   90.00
#
_symmetry.space_group_name_H-M   'P 1'
#
loop_
_entity.id
_entity.type
_entity.pdbx_description
1 polymer ?
#
loop_
_entity_poly.entity_id
_entity_poly.type
_entity_poly.pdbx_seq_one_letter_code
_entity_poly.pdbx_strand_id
1 'polypeptide(L)' 'MTNQCNHCEAFVSRNFIRVFGDDQGNVYACPSCSANAGISQVSAERRAAES' A
#
# COMPACT_ATOMS: atom_id res chain seq x y z
N MET A 1 0.45 -15.37 10.98
CA MET A 1 1.34 -14.41 10.29
C MET A 1 1.26 -14.69 8.80
N THR A 2 0.50 -13.87 8.08
CA THR A 2 0.21 -14.07 6.65
C THR A 2 1.17 -13.18 5.87
N ASN A 3 1.96 -13.75 4.95
CA ASN A 3 2.91 -12.97 4.13
C ASN A 3 2.20 -12.26 2.96
N GLN A 4 1.06 -11.64 3.22
CA GLN A 4 0.21 -11.01 2.23
C GLN A 4 -0.28 -9.64 2.72
N CYS A 5 -0.51 -8.75 1.76
CA CYS A 5 -1.16 -7.47 1.99
C CYS A 5 -2.66 -7.69 2.20
N ASN A 6 -3.26 -7.14 3.26
CA ASN A 6 -4.70 -7.24 3.49
C ASN A 6 -5.54 -6.38 2.52
N HIS A 7 -4.91 -5.46 1.77
CA HIS A 7 -5.61 -4.60 0.82
C HIS A 7 -5.66 -5.18 -0.60
N CYS A 8 -4.57 -5.82 -1.05
CA CYS A 8 -4.45 -6.30 -2.44
C CYS A 8 -4.00 -7.75 -2.55
N GLU A 9 -3.86 -8.46 -1.42
CA GLU A 9 -3.46 -9.87 -1.32
C GLU A 9 -2.06 -10.19 -1.90
N ALA A 10 -1.33 -9.16 -2.34
CA ALA A 10 0.02 -9.32 -2.87
C ALA A 10 0.98 -9.82 -1.78
N PHE A 11 1.94 -10.64 -2.19
CA PHE A 11 2.98 -11.14 -1.31
C PHE A 11 3.82 -10.01 -0.72
N VAL A 12 4.05 -10.07 0.61
CA VAL A 12 4.96 -9.16 1.33
C VAL A 12 6.02 -9.97 2.07
N SER A 13 7.25 -9.44 2.10
CA SER A 13 8.35 -10.14 2.75
C SER A 13 8.22 -10.10 4.27
N ARG A 14 8.71 -11.13 4.97
CA ARG A 14 8.72 -11.17 6.44
C ARG A 14 9.42 -9.96 7.06
N ASN A 15 10.50 -9.48 6.44
CA ASN A 15 11.22 -8.29 6.89
C ASN A 15 10.34 -7.04 6.80
N PHE A 16 9.49 -6.94 5.77
CA PHE A 16 8.53 -5.85 5.64
C PHE A 16 7.50 -5.88 6.77
N ILE A 17 6.93 -7.07 7.06
CA ILE A 17 5.95 -7.24 8.15
C ILE A 17 6.54 -6.85 9.51
N ARG A 18 7.84 -7.10 9.75
CA ARG A 18 8.48 -6.71 11.02
C ARG A 18 8.55 -5.21 11.25
N VAL A 19 8.56 -4.42 10.18
CA VAL A 19 8.72 -2.96 10.25
C VAL A 19 7.37 -2.25 10.12
N PHE A 20 6.49 -2.77 9.26
CA PHE A 20 5.23 -2.12 8.86
C PHE A 20 3.98 -2.90 9.28
N GLY A 21 4.13 -4.08 9.87
CA GLY A 21 3.03 -4.86 10.40
C GLY A 21 2.53 -4.33 11.74
N ASP A 22 1.27 -4.62 12.06
CA ASP A 22 0.71 -4.40 13.39
C ASP A 22 1.21 -5.43 14.42
N ASP A 23 0.70 -5.37 15.66
CA ASP A 23 1.00 -6.33 16.74
C ASP A 23 0.64 -7.79 16.40
N GLN A 24 -0.21 -8.00 15.38
CA GLN A 24 -0.59 -9.33 14.89
C GLN A 24 0.22 -9.75 13.64
N GLY A 25 1.09 -8.87 13.13
CA GLY A 25 1.87 -9.07 11.92
C GLY A 25 1.07 -8.92 10.63
N ASN A 26 -0.01 -8.12 10.63
CA ASN A 26 -0.78 -7.80 9.44
C ASN A 26 -0.24 -6.57 8.74
N VAL A 27 -0.18 -6.62 7.41
CA VAL A 27 0.20 -5.47 6.57
C VAL A 27 -1.03 -4.96 5.82
N TYR A 28 -1.45 -3.73 6.12
CA TYR A 28 -2.62 -3.11 5.50
C TYR A 28 -2.30 -2.37 4.19
N ALA A 29 -1.03 -2.01 3.97
CA ALA A 29 -0.58 -1.41 2.72
C ALA A 29 0.83 -1.91 2.38
N CYS A 30 0.96 -2.63 1.26
CA CYS A 30 2.25 -3.04 0.73
C CYS A 30 2.93 -1.92 -0.06
N PRO A 31 4.21 -2.03 -0.44
CA PRO A 31 4.92 -1.02 -1.21
C PRO A 31 4.17 -0.58 -2.47
N SER A 32 3.54 -1.52 -3.19
CA SER A 32 2.76 -1.22 -4.39
C SER A 32 1.49 -0.43 -4.08
N CYS A 33 0.81 -0.73 -2.96
CA CYS A 33 -0.37 0.01 -2.53
C CYS A 33 0.00 1.43 -2.11
N SER A 34 1.08 1.57 -1.33
CA SER A 34 1.56 2.88 -0.86
C SER A 34 2.10 3.74 -2.01
N ALA A 35 2.76 3.13 -2.99
CA ALA A 35 3.20 3.81 -4.21
C ALA A 35 2.01 4.27 -5.07
N ASN A 36 0.98 3.43 -5.21
CA ASN A 36 -0.21 3.76 -6.00
C ASN A 36 -1.18 4.74 -5.30
N ALA A 37 -1.16 4.79 -3.97
CA ALA A 37 -1.96 5.75 -3.20
C ALA A 37 -1.59 7.20 -3.56
N GLY A 38 -0.30 7.48 -3.79
CA GLY A 38 0.16 8.78 -4.28
C GLY A 38 -0.29 9.06 -5.72
N ILE A 39 -0.23 8.09 -6.63
CA ILE A 39 -0.52 8.30 -8.06
C ILE A 39 -1.99 8.67 -8.31
N SER A 40 -2.92 8.11 -7.53
CA SER A 40 -4.35 8.40 -7.64
C SER A 40 -4.68 9.86 -7.28
N GLN A 41 -4.03 10.43 -6.25
CA GLN A 41 -4.19 11.86 -5.94
C GLN A 41 -3.66 12.70 -7.09
N VAL A 42 -2.41 12.46 -7.51
CA VAL A 42 -1.78 13.33 -8.51
C VAL A 42 -2.50 13.26 -9.86
N SER A 43 -3.12 12.14 -10.22
CA SER A 43 -3.94 12.01 -11.45
C SER A 43 -5.26 12.77 -11.40
N ALA A 44 -5.85 12.97 -10.22
CA ALA A 44 -7.08 13.73 -10.05
C ALA A 44 -6.82 15.25 -10.13
N GLU A 45 -5.74 15.75 -9.53
CA GLU A 45 -5.33 17.17 -9.59
C GLU A 45 -5.05 17.62 -11.03
N ARG A 46 -4.37 16.82 -11.84
CA ARG A 46 -4.12 17.20 -13.26
C ARG A 46 -5.39 17.22 -14.11
N ARG A 47 -6.43 16.46 -13.75
CA ARG A 47 -7.74 16.56 -14.42
C ARG A 47 -8.53 17.78 -13.96
N ALA A 48 -8.36 18.24 -12.72
CA ALA A 48 -9.04 19.43 -12.21
C ALA A 48 -8.41 20.75 -12.67
N ALA A 49 -7.12 20.76 -13.01
CA ALA A 49 -6.40 21.95 -13.50
C ALA A 49 -6.58 22.22 -15.00
N GLU A 50 -7.22 21.31 -15.74
CA GLU A 50 -7.45 21.39 -17.19
C GLU A 50 -8.93 21.68 -17.52
N SER A 51 -9.66 22.36 -16.62
CA SER A 51 -11.05 22.80 -16.78
C SER A 51 -11.23 24.27 -16.46
#